data_AF-A0A7R7GFU3-F1
#
_entry.id   AF-A0A7R7GFU3-F1
#
_cell.length_a   1.000
_cell.length_b   1.000
_cell.length_c   1.000
_cell.angle_alpha   90.00
_cell.angle_beta   90.00
_cell.angle_gamma   90.00
#
_symmetry.space_group_name_H-M   'P 1'
#
loop_
_entity.id
_entity.type
_entity.pdbx_description
1 polymer ?
#
loop_
_entity_poly.entity_id
_entity_poly.type
_entity_poly.pdbx_seq_one_letter_code
_entity_poly.pdbx_strand_id
1 'polypeptide(L)'
;MYKGSCHCQAVQFEIDHLDEHDADKESIAHSDCQALQLEVSKDRLVVDCAPSALAKLHVASGETHHVCNVCGQLMFVEDLKANISVEVAFNGHDVLQAPHRQFVI
;
A
#
# COMPACT_ATOMS: atom_id res chain seq x y z
N MET A 1 3.68 7.15 -8.21
CA MET A 1 2.35 7.10 -7.57
C MET A 1 1.89 5.66 -7.57
N TYR A 2 1.54 5.11 -6.40
CA TYR A 2 1.05 3.74 -6.27
C TYR A 2 -0.45 3.76 -5.98
N LYS A 3 -1.21 2.85 -6.59
CA LYS A 3 -2.65 2.70 -6.36
C LYS A 3 -2.96 1.25 -6.05
N GLY A 4 -3.95 1.04 -5.19
CA GLY A 4 -4.42 -0.31 -4.86
C GLY A 4 -5.89 -0.32 -4.51
N SER A 5 -6.49 -1.50 -4.55
CA SER A 5 -7.88 -1.72 -4.17
C SER A 5 -8.05 -3.05 -3.49
N CYS A 6 -9.07 -3.17 -2.65
CA CYS A 6 -9.52 -4.48 -2.18
C CYS A 6 -10.08 -5.32 -3.34
N HIS A 7 -10.22 -6.63 -3.12
CA HIS A 7 -10.73 -7.57 -4.11
C HIS A 7 -12.14 -7.22 -4.62
N CYS A 8 -13.01 -6.73 -3.74
CA CYS A 8 -14.37 -6.30 -4.11
C CYS A 8 -14.45 -4.86 -4.63
N GLN A 9 -13.32 -4.16 -4.75
CA GLN A 9 -13.21 -2.77 -5.21
C GLN A 9 -13.96 -1.71 -4.38
N ALA A 10 -14.55 -2.09 -3.23
CA ALA A 10 -15.28 -1.18 -2.33
C ALA A 10 -14.37 -0.20 -1.56
N VAL A 11 -13.09 -0.52 -1.46
CA VAL A 11 -12.04 0.33 -0.88
C VAL A 11 -10.92 0.46 -1.90
N GLN A 12 -10.56 1.69 -2.21
CA GLN A 12 -9.44 2.07 -3.06
C GLN A 12 -8.50 2.97 -2.26
N PHE A 13 -7.21 2.90 -2.54
CA PHE A 13 -6.23 3.80 -1.97
C PHE A 13 -5.21 4.23 -3.00
N GLU A 14 -4.63 5.39 -2.74
CA GLU A 14 -3.62 6.03 -3.55
C GLU A 14 -2.53 6.57 -2.64
N ILE A 15 -1.28 6.35 -3.04
CA ILE A 15 -0.10 6.84 -2.35
C ILE A 15 0.57 7.87 -3.25
N ASP A 16 0.55 9.12 -2.77
CA ASP A 16 1.21 10.23 -3.44
C ASP A 16 2.73 10.14 -3.26
N HIS A 17 3.45 10.62 -4.28
CA HIS A 17 4.91 10.56 -4.47
C HIS A 17 5.75 10.09 -3.25
N LEU A 18 6.38 8.91 -3.40
CA LEU A 18 7.51 8.52 -2.56
C LEU A 18 8.73 9.30 -3.05
N ASP A 19 9.34 10.11 -2.19
CA ASP A 19 10.67 10.66 -2.46
C ASP A 19 11.68 9.51 -2.58
N GLU A 20 12.75 9.69 -3.33
CA GLU A 20 13.80 8.66 -3.55
C GLU A 20 14.40 8.12 -2.24
N HIS A 21 14.26 8.83 -1.12
CA HIS A 21 14.66 8.38 0.22
C HIS A 21 13.65 7.45 0.94
N ASP A 22 12.37 7.45 0.57
CA ASP A 22 11.36 6.52 1.11
C ASP A 22 11.38 5.17 0.36
N ALA A 23 11.93 5.15 -0.86
CA ALA A 23 12.09 3.95 -1.68
C ALA A 23 13.14 2.94 -1.12
N ASP A 24 14.02 3.38 -0.21
CA ASP A 24 15.04 2.52 0.41
C ASP A 24 14.47 1.43 1.34
N LYS A 25 13.16 1.49 1.64
CA LYS A 25 12.45 0.45 2.43
C LYS A 25 11.48 -0.38 1.59
N GLU A 26 11.66 -0.45 0.29
CA GLU A 26 10.97 -1.41 -0.56
C GLU A 26 11.54 -2.83 -0.31
N SER A 27 10.90 -3.59 0.57
CA SER A 27 11.21 -5.01 0.72
C SER A 27 10.33 -5.81 -0.22
N ILE A 28 10.89 -6.30 -1.33
CA ILE A 28 10.23 -7.29 -2.18
C ILE A 28 10.27 -8.61 -1.42
N ALA A 29 9.14 -9.03 -0.86
CA ALA A 29 9.04 -10.35 -0.24
C ALA A 29 9.07 -11.41 -1.36
N HIS A 30 10.18 -12.15 -1.45
CA HIS A 30 10.33 -13.32 -2.32
C HIS A 30 9.50 -14.50 -1.77
N SER A 31 8.18 -14.37 -1.79
CA SER A 31 7.24 -15.50 -1.73
C SER A 31 6.49 -15.56 -3.05
N ASP A 32 5.94 -16.71 -3.41
CA ASP A 32 5.29 -17.02 -4.70
C ASP A 32 4.19 -16.05 -5.18
N CYS A 33 3.85 -15.03 -4.37
CA CYS A 33 3.10 -13.84 -4.75
C CYS A 33 4.03 -12.62 -4.69
N GLN A 34 4.31 -11.95 -5.82
CA GLN A 34 5.08 -10.69 -5.85
C GLN A 34 4.30 -9.59 -5.11
N ALA A 35 4.47 -9.54 -3.79
CA ALA A 35 3.92 -8.52 -2.91
C ALA A 35 5.04 -7.54 -2.55
N LEU A 36 4.80 -6.26 -2.84
CA LEU A 36 5.67 -5.16 -2.47
C LEU A 36 5.10 -4.51 -1.21
N GLN A 37 5.88 -4.50 -0.14
CA GLN A 37 5.51 -3.80 1.08
C GLN A 37 6.09 -2.38 1.04
N LEU A 38 5.23 -1.38 1.24
CA LEU A 38 5.58 0.03 1.27
C LEU A 38 5.28 0.61 2.64
N GLU A 39 6.26 1.27 3.24
CA GLU A 39 6.09 2.04 4.48
C GLU A 39 5.99 3.52 4.12
N VAL A 40 4.86 4.16 4.48
CA VAL A 40 4.57 5.55 4.12
C VAL A 40 3.98 6.32 5.29
N SER A 41 4.16 7.63 5.29
CA SER A 41 3.47 8.50 6.24
C SER A 41 1.97 8.54 5.93
N LYS A 42 1.12 8.58 6.96
CA LYS A 42 -0.34 8.65 6.81
C LYS A 42 -0.82 9.81 5.93
N ASP A 43 -0.15 10.96 5.99
CA ASP A 43 -0.48 12.13 5.17
C ASP A 43 -0.31 11.90 3.65
N ARG A 44 0.44 10.86 3.25
CA ARG A 44 0.65 10.49 1.85
C ARG A 44 -0.34 9.44 1.34
N LEU A 45 -1.19 8.90 2.21
CA LEU A 45 -2.19 7.90 1.87
C LEU A 45 -3.58 8.54 1.74
N VAL A 46 -4.15 8.48 0.55
CA VAL A 46 -5.54 8.83 0.29
C VAL A 46 -6.35 7.56 0.15
N VAL A 47 -7.44 7.44 0.92
CA VAL A 47 -8.34 6.28 0.86
C VAL A 47 -9.70 6.74 0.36
N ASP A 48 -10.14 6.19 -0.77
CA ASP A 48 -11.46 6.41 -1.34
C ASP A 48 -12.34 5.20 -1.04
N CYS A 49 -13.32 5.38 -0.16
CA CYS A 49 -14.30 4.35 0.17
C CYS A 49 -15.54 4.94 0.83
N ALA A 50 -16.64 4.18 0.82
CA ALA A 50 -17.80 4.50 1.63
C ALA A 50 -17.45 4.39 3.13
N PRO A 51 -18.03 5.21 4.03
CA PRO A 51 -17.72 5.19 5.47
C PRO A 51 -17.95 3.82 6.13
N SER A 52 -18.85 3.01 5.59
CA SER A 52 -19.17 1.66 6.07
C SER A 52 -18.28 0.55 5.50
N ALA A 53 -17.44 0.87 4.51
CA ALA A 53 -16.63 -0.11 3.78
C ALA A 53 -15.26 -0.37 4.41
N LEU A 54 -14.79 0.51 5.30
CA LEU A 54 -13.49 0.38 5.98
C LEU A 54 -13.67 0.20 7.49
N ALA A 55 -13.26 -0.97 8.00
CA ALA A 55 -13.23 -1.28 9.41
C ALA A 55 -11.82 -1.06 9.99
N LYS A 56 -11.75 -0.71 11.28
CA LYS A 56 -10.50 -0.58 12.03
C LYS A 56 -10.46 -1.63 13.14
N LEU A 57 -9.41 -2.43 13.17
CA LEU A 57 -9.18 -3.45 14.19
C LEU A 57 -7.92 -3.07 14.97
N HIS A 58 -8.08 -2.74 16.25
CA HIS A 58 -6.93 -2.48 17.13
C HIS A 58 -6.37 -3.81 17.62
N VAL A 59 -5.07 -3.99 17.45
CA VAL A 59 -4.33 -5.18 17.88
C VAL A 59 -3.61 -4.87 19.18
N ALA A 60 -3.45 -5.88 20.04
CA ALA A 60 -2.78 -5.70 21.33
C ALA A 60 -1.31 -5.27 21.21
N SER A 61 -0.70 -5.43 20.03
CA SER A 61 0.64 -4.93 19.69
C SER A 61 0.72 -3.40 19.60
N GLY A 62 -0.41 -2.70 19.59
CA GLY A 62 -0.48 -1.24 19.40
C GLY A 62 -0.73 -0.83 17.95
N GLU A 63 -0.79 -1.78 17.04
CA GLU A 63 -1.09 -1.57 15.62
C GLU A 63 -2.60 -1.48 15.39
N THR A 64 -2.99 -0.72 14.37
CA THR A 64 -4.37 -0.64 13.87
C THR A 64 -4.45 -1.19 12.47
N HIS A 65 -5.18 -2.28 12.29
CA HIS A 65 -5.39 -2.89 10.97
C HIS A 65 -6.63 -2.28 10.32
N HIS A 66 -6.45 -1.74 9.12
CA HIS A 66 -7.53 -1.21 8.29
C HIS A 66 -7.95 -2.27 7.29
N VAL A 67 -9.20 -2.74 7.40
CA VAL A 67 -9.70 -3.91 6.67
C VAL A 67 -10.98 -3.54 5.93
N CYS A 68 -11.15 -4.07 4.72
CA CYS A 68 -12.41 -3.94 4.00
C CYS A 68 -13.52 -4.70 4.74
N ASN A 69 -14.58 -4.00 5.14
CA ASN A 69 -15.75 -4.57 5.83
C ASN A 69 -16.62 -5.45 4.90
N VAL A 70 -16.44 -5.35 3.58
CA VAL A 70 -17.22 -6.11 2.59
C VAL A 70 -16.58 -7.45 2.26
N CYS A 71 -15.27 -7.47 1.97
CA CYS A 71 -14.55 -8.69 1.57
C CYS A 71 -13.52 -9.19 2.59
N GLY A 72 -13.32 -8.49 3.70
CA GLY A 72 -12.38 -8.88 4.75
C GLY A 72 -10.90 -8.72 4.40
N GLN A 73 -10.57 -8.12 3.26
CA GLN A 73 -9.19 -7.93 2.84
C GLN A 73 -8.50 -6.86 3.69
N LEU A 74 -7.30 -7.17 4.20
CA LEU A 74 -6.42 -6.21 4.85
C LEU A 74 -5.96 -5.17 3.82
N MET A 75 -6.20 -3.90 4.11
CA MET A 75 -5.82 -2.79 3.24
C MET A 75 -4.46 -2.27 3.61
N PHE A 76 -4.29 -1.86 4.87
CA PHE A 76 -3.03 -1.32 5.39
C PHE A 76 -3.02 -1.40 6.92
N VAL A 77 -1.84 -1.28 7.50
CA VAL A 77 -1.60 -1.30 8.95
C VAL A 77 -1.04 0.04 9.38
N GLU A 78 -1.62 0.64 10.41
CA GLU A 78 -1.17 1.87 11.04
C GLU A 78 -0.46 1.55 12.37
N ASP A 79 0.80 1.94 12.50
CA ASP A 79 1.58 1.84 13.75
C ASP A 79 1.23 2.98 14.73
N LEU A 80 1.65 2.84 15.99
CA LEU A 80 1.56 3.85 17.06
C LEU A 80 2.11 5.23 16.65
N LYS A 81 3.08 5.29 15.73
CA LYS A 81 3.66 6.54 15.21
C LYS A 81 2.92 7.12 14.01
N ALA A 82 1.75 6.58 13.65
CA ALA A 82 1.00 6.92 12.43
C ALA A 82 1.77 6.63 11.13
N ASN A 83 2.71 5.69 11.17
CA ASN A 83 3.32 5.12 9.97
C ASN A 83 2.37 4.07 9.40
N ILE A 84 2.21 4.07 8.07
CA ILE A 84 1.35 3.12 7.38
C ILE A 84 2.22 2.11 6.63
N SER A 85 1.96 0.83 6.88
CA SER A 85 2.45 -0.27 6.05
C SER A 85 1.34 -0.73 5.11
N VAL A 86 1.58 -0.68 3.81
CA VAL A 86 0.68 -1.22 2.79
C VAL A 86 1.35 -2.38 2.06
N GLU A 87 0.57 -3.41 1.76
CA GLU A 87 0.99 -4.47 0.85
C GLU A 87 0.32 -4.23 -0.50
N VAL A 88 1.11 -3.97 -1.53
CA VAL A 88 0.61 -3.82 -2.91
C VAL A 88 1.06 -5.02 -3.74
N ALA A 89 0.11 -5.60 -4.48
CA ALA A 89 0.44 -6.59 -5.49
C ALA A 89 1.26 -5.91 -6.59
N PHE A 90 2.53 -6.29 -6.72
CA PHE A 90 3.43 -5.75 -7.73
C PHE A 90 3.41 -6.69 -8.94
N ASN A 91 2.66 -6.34 -9.98
CA ASN A 91 2.57 -7.13 -11.21
C ASN A 91 3.70 -6.83 -12.22
N GLY A 92 4.83 -6.31 -11.75
CA GLY A 92 5.89 -5.77 -12.61
C GLY A 92 5.56 -4.36 -13.09
N HIS A 93 6.61 -3.60 -13.42
CA HIS A 93 6.49 -2.28 -14.04
C HIS A 93 5.63 -2.39 -15.31
N ASP A 94 4.52 -1.66 -15.37
CA ASP A 94 3.86 -1.41 -16.65
C ASP A 94 4.82 -0.51 -17.46
N VAL A 95 5.52 -1.10 -18.44
CA VAL A 95 6.59 -0.50 -19.26
C VAL A 95 6.07 0.63 -20.18
N LEU A 96 4.90 1.20 -19.90
CA LEU A 96 4.29 2.26 -20.70
C LEU A 96 4.22 3.63 -20.00
N GLN A 97 4.63 3.76 -18.74
CA GLN A 97 4.86 5.07 -18.13
C GLN A 97 6.36 5.39 -18.02
N ALA A 98 6.87 6.00 -19.10
CA ALA A 98 8.14 6.71 -19.26
C ALA A 98 9.44 5.91 -18.94
N PRO A 99 10.45 5.97 -19.84
CA PRO A 99 11.69 5.24 -19.61
C PRO A 99 12.44 5.85 -18.42
N HIS A 100 12.47 5.12 -17.30
CA HIS A 100 13.60 5.20 -16.39
C HIS A 100 14.84 4.91 -17.24
N ARG A 101 15.71 5.93 -17.35
CA ARG A 101 16.99 5.86 -18.05
C ARG A 101 17.90 4.83 -17.37
N GLN A 102 17.67 3.55 -17.64
CA GLN A 102 18.69 2.54 -17.47
C GLN A 102 19.67 2.71 -18.65
N PHE A 103 20.84 3.21 -18.32
CA PHE A 103 21.95 3.36 -19.24
C PHE A 103 22.29 2.00 -19.87
N VAL A 104 22.34 1.99 -21.20
CA VAL A 104 22.97 0.94 -21.99
C VAL A 104 24.48 1.19 -21.96
N ILE A 105 25.27 0.16 -21.63
CA ILE A 105 26.65 0.01 -22.11
C ILE A 105 26.72 -1.32 -22.85
#